data_AF-A0A7W5FGJ8-F1
#
_entry.id   AF-A0A7W5FGJ8-F1
#
_cell.length_a   1.000
_cell.length_b   1.000
_cell.length_c   1.000
_cell.angle_alpha   90.00
_cell.angle_beta   90.00
_cell.angle_gamma   90.00
#
_symmetry.space_group_name_H-M   'P 1'
#
loop_
_entity.id
_entity.type
_entity.pdbx_description
1 polymer ?
#
loop_
_entity_poly.entity_id
_entity_poly.type
_entity_poly.pdbx_seq_one_letter_code
_entity_poly.pdbx_strand_id
1 'polypeptide(L)'
;MDVEPVLIFVLALIAVVAVVRWVAGQTGLPAAALLPIIGIGYSVLPGPNVPLDPDVVLAFVLPPLRYSAALDSSTVAIRRNLRTMVSLSAVLVLLTALLIGLGFSRFVTGATLAVGIAVGAAVAPPDPVAALAVVRKVGLPPRIITLIQGEGLLNDATALTILSVAAATATGDRFSAPVRPRSVPARRRRRSGRGRTGRFRRPPVVPAAQRRFTAGERRVAGHTVRRLPLR
;
A
#
# COMPACT_ATOMS: atom_id res chain seq x y z
N MET A 1 31.55 -4.97 16.15
CA MET A 1 31.25 -4.47 14.79
C MET A 1 32.03 -3.18 14.66
N ASP A 2 33.08 -3.17 13.86
CA ASP A 2 33.85 -1.95 13.62
C ASP A 2 32.93 -0.94 12.93
N VAL A 3 32.76 0.24 13.52
CA VAL A 3 31.79 1.25 13.08
C VAL A 3 32.19 1.92 11.77
N GLU A 4 33.48 1.93 11.47
CA GLU A 4 34.07 2.55 10.28
C GLU A 4 33.61 1.89 8.96
N PRO A 5 33.72 0.57 8.73
CA PRO A 5 33.25 -0.06 7.50
C PRO A 5 31.73 0.06 7.31
N VAL A 6 30.95 0.01 8.40
CA VAL A 6 29.49 0.19 8.34
C VAL A 6 29.15 1.62 7.91
N LEU A 7 29.85 2.62 8.45
CA LEU A 7 29.65 4.02 8.08
C LEU A 7 30.00 4.28 6.61
N ILE A 8 31.14 3.75 6.15
CA ILE A 8 31.55 3.87 4.74
C ILE A 8 30.52 3.24 3.82
N PHE A 9 30.00 2.06 4.16
CA PHE A 9 28.96 1.38 3.39
C PHE A 9 27.67 2.20 3.29
N VAL A 10 27.18 2.73 4.42
CA VAL A 10 25.97 3.57 4.46
C VAL A 10 26.17 4.85 3.65
N LEU A 11 27.33 5.51 3.79
CA LEU A 11 27.66 6.71 3.02
C LEU A 11 27.74 6.42 1.52
N ALA A 12 28.36 5.31 1.13
CA ALA A 12 28.42 4.87 -0.26
C ALA A 12 27.02 4.61 -0.82
N LEU A 13 26.15 3.94 -0.05
CA LEU A 13 24.76 3.68 -0.44
C LEU A 13 23.98 4.99 -0.64
N ILE A 14 24.11 5.95 0.29
CA ILE A 14 23.47 7.27 0.17
C ILE A 14 24.00 8.02 -1.06
N ALA A 15 25.31 7.97 -1.32
CA ALA A 15 25.92 8.61 -2.49
C ALA A 15 25.38 8.00 -3.80
N VAL A 16 25.30 6.67 -3.88
CA VAL A 16 24.70 5.97 -5.03
C VAL A 16 23.26 6.40 -5.23
N VAL A 17 22.43 6.40 -4.18
CA VAL A 17 21.03 6.84 -4.27
C VAL A 17 20.93 8.30 -4.73
N ALA A 18 21.79 9.19 -4.22
CA ALA A 18 21.80 10.60 -4.62
C ALA A 18 22.17 10.78 -6.10
N VAL A 19 23.22 10.09 -6.57
CA VAL A 19 23.63 10.10 -7.97
C VAL A 19 22.52 9.57 -8.87
N VAL A 20 21.90 8.45 -8.50
CA VAL A 20 20.81 7.86 -9.29
C VAL A 20 19.60 8.79 -9.35
N ARG A 21 19.24 9.45 -8.24
CA ARG A 21 18.16 10.44 -8.23
C ARG A 21 18.48 11.65 -9.10
N TRP A 22 19.74 12.11 -9.11
CA TRP A 22 20.18 13.18 -9.98
C TRP A 22 20.09 12.79 -11.46
N VAL A 23 20.59 11.60 -11.83
CA VAL A 23 20.49 11.06 -13.19
C VAL A 23 19.03 10.85 -13.61
N ALA A 24 18.17 10.34 -12.73
CA ALA A 24 16.74 10.18 -12.97
C ALA A 24 16.03 11.53 -13.23
N GLY A 25 16.49 12.60 -12.58
CA GLY A 25 16.01 13.96 -12.81
C GLY A 25 16.37 14.50 -14.19
N GLN A 26 17.59 14.21 -14.67
CA GLN A 26 18.08 14.67 -15.97
C GLN A 26 17.53 13.85 -17.14
N THR A 27 17.47 12.52 -17.00
CA THR A 27 17.09 11.60 -18.08
C THR A 27 15.58 11.33 -18.16
N GLY A 28 14.83 11.70 -17.12
CA GLY A 28 13.40 11.40 -17.02
C GLY A 28 13.08 9.94 -16.65
N LEU A 29 14.08 9.06 -16.55
CA LEU A 29 13.91 7.65 -16.19
C LEU A 29 13.49 7.48 -14.70
N PRO A 30 12.66 6.48 -14.36
CA PRO A 30 12.32 6.19 -12.97
C PRO A 30 13.54 5.67 -12.20
N ALA A 31 13.85 6.28 -11.05
CA ALA A 31 14.93 5.79 -10.17
C ALA A 31 14.72 4.32 -9.77
N ALA A 32 13.47 3.88 -9.58
CA ALA A 32 13.11 2.51 -9.28
C ALA A 32 13.58 1.49 -10.34
N ALA A 33 13.74 1.90 -11.60
CA ALA A 33 14.27 1.04 -12.66
C ALA A 33 15.82 1.08 -12.71
N LEU A 34 16.41 2.24 -12.42
CA LEU A 34 17.87 2.42 -12.44
C LEU A 34 18.58 1.69 -11.30
N LEU A 35 18.01 1.70 -10.08
CA LEU A 35 18.62 1.05 -8.91
C LEU A 35 18.86 -0.47 -9.12
N PRO A 36 17.89 -1.27 -9.59
CA PRO A 36 18.09 -2.69 -9.89
C PRO A 36 19.17 -2.93 -10.95
N ILE A 37 19.20 -2.13 -12.02
CA ILE A 37 20.21 -2.26 -13.09
C ILE A 37 21.61 -2.03 -12.53
N ILE A 38 21.78 -1.00 -11.70
CA ILE A 38 23.05 -0.70 -11.04
C ILE A 38 23.42 -1.82 -10.05
N GLY A 39 22.45 -2.36 -9.31
CA GLY A 39 22.67 -3.50 -8.42
C GLY A 39 23.12 -4.76 -9.15
N ILE A 40 22.53 -5.05 -10.32
CA ILE A 40 22.97 -6.15 -11.19
C ILE A 40 24.38 -5.89 -11.73
N GLY A 41 24.68 -4.66 -12.14
CA GLY A 41 26.03 -4.27 -12.55
C GLY A 41 27.05 -4.42 -11.40
N TYR A 42 26.66 -4.10 -10.17
CA TYR A 42 27.48 -4.29 -8.99
C TYR A 42 27.71 -5.77 -8.68
N SER A 43 26.73 -6.65 -8.87
CA SER A 43 26.86 -8.07 -8.53
C SER A 43 27.89 -8.82 -9.38
N VAL A 44 28.22 -8.30 -10.57
CA VAL A 44 29.23 -8.90 -11.47
C VAL A 44 30.63 -8.30 -11.28
N LEU A 45 30.77 -7.23 -10.51
CA LEU A 45 32.06 -6.58 -10.24
C LEU A 45 32.84 -7.37 -9.17
N PRO A 46 34.16 -7.58 -9.34
CA PRO A 46 34.99 -8.16 -8.30
C PRO A 46 35.11 -7.18 -7.14
N GLY A 47 34.43 -7.46 -6.03
CA GLY A 47 34.40 -6.63 -4.83
C GLY A 47 33.84 -7.37 -3.63
N PRO A 48 33.96 -6.80 -2.41
CA PRO A 48 33.37 -7.38 -1.23
C PRO A 48 31.83 -7.40 -1.37
N ASN A 49 31.28 -8.60 -1.48
CA ASN A 49 29.84 -8.81 -1.35
C ASN A 49 29.49 -8.62 0.12
N VAL A 50 28.92 -7.47 0.46
CA VAL A 50 28.40 -7.23 1.81
C VAL A 50 27.14 -8.09 1.95
N PRO A 51 27.14 -9.13 2.81
CA PRO A 51 25.94 -9.93 3.03
C PRO A 51 24.92 -9.06 3.77
N LEU A 52 23.92 -8.59 3.04
CA LEU A 52 22.76 -7.95 3.64
C LEU A 52 21.81 -9.05 4.09
N ASP A 53 21.55 -9.09 5.40
CA ASP A 53 20.55 -9.99 5.95
C ASP A 53 19.15 -9.59 5.44
N PRO A 54 18.47 -10.45 4.66
CA PRO A 54 17.14 -10.16 4.15
C PRO A 54 16.15 -9.84 5.27
N ASP A 55 16.30 -10.45 6.44
CA ASP A 55 15.38 -10.28 7.57
C ASP A 55 15.44 -8.85 8.11
N VAL A 56 16.63 -8.24 8.14
CA VAL A 56 16.80 -6.84 8.56
C VAL A 56 16.11 -5.90 7.57
N VAL A 57 16.25 -6.16 6.26
CA VAL A 57 15.59 -5.34 5.22
C VAL A 57 14.06 -5.49 5.29
N LEU A 58 13.57 -6.73 5.39
CA LEU A 58 12.15 -7.05 5.46
C LEU A 58 11.50 -6.50 6.74
N ALA A 59 12.20 -6.51 7.88
CA ALA A 59 11.67 -6.07 9.17
C ALA A 59 11.81 -4.57 9.43
N PHE A 60 12.88 -3.92 8.96
CA PHE A 60 13.13 -2.50 9.25
C PHE A 60 12.89 -1.56 8.07
N VAL A 61 13.15 -1.98 6.84
CA VAL A 61 13.06 -1.09 5.66
C VAL A 61 11.68 -1.17 5.03
N LEU A 62 11.15 -2.38 4.87
CA LEU A 62 9.85 -2.61 4.22
C LEU A 62 8.66 -1.98 4.97
N PRO A 63 8.55 -2.07 6.32
CA PRO A 63 7.37 -1.59 7.01
C PRO A 63 7.19 -0.06 6.95
N PRO A 64 8.22 0.78 7.18
CA PRO A 64 8.11 2.22 7.00
C PRO A 64 7.73 2.62 5.56
N LEU A 65 8.34 1.98 4.56
CA LEU A 65 8.04 2.24 3.15
C LEU A 65 6.58 1.92 2.82
N ARG A 66 6.09 0.74 3.20
CA ARG A 66 4.69 0.35 2.99
C ARG A 66 3.71 1.20 3.77
N TYR A 67 4.04 1.56 5.01
CA TYR A 67 3.21 2.42 5.84
C TYR A 67 3.06 3.82 5.22
N SER A 68 4.15 4.40 4.70
CA SER A 68 4.09 5.69 4.00
C SER A 68 3.20 5.64 2.75
N ALA A 69 3.29 4.57 1.95
CA ALA A 69 2.42 4.37 0.80
C ALA A 69 0.95 4.20 1.18
N ALA A 70 0.67 3.56 2.31
CA ALA A 70 -0.69 3.39 2.84
C ALA A 70 -1.29 4.72 3.33
N LEU A 71 -0.49 5.57 3.98
CA LEU A 71 -0.94 6.88 4.48
C LEU A 71 -1.31 7.86 3.36
N ASP A 72 -0.61 7.80 2.22
CA ASP A 72 -0.91 8.63 1.04
C ASP A 72 -2.22 8.21 0.33
N SER A 73 -2.80 7.06 0.70
CA SER A 73 -3.98 6.51 0.04
C SER A 73 -5.30 7.01 0.65
N SER A 74 -6.24 7.49 -0.19
CA SER A 74 -7.58 7.86 0.29
C SER A 74 -8.50 6.65 0.43
N THR A 75 -8.73 6.26 1.68
CA THR A 75 -9.60 5.14 2.11
C THR A 75 -11.02 5.23 1.57
N VAL A 76 -11.54 6.45 1.35
CA VAL A 76 -12.91 6.68 0.89
C VAL A 76 -13.08 6.34 -0.60
N ALA A 77 -12.08 6.66 -1.43
CA ALA A 77 -12.11 6.34 -2.86
C ALA A 77 -11.94 4.85 -3.11
N ILE A 78 -11.08 4.19 -2.32
CA ILE A 78 -10.89 2.74 -2.35
C ILE A 78 -12.21 2.05 -2.00
N ARG A 79 -12.84 2.40 -0.86
CA ARG A 79 -14.09 1.76 -0.39
C ARG A 79 -15.23 1.77 -1.41
N ARG A 80 -15.31 2.80 -2.26
CA ARG A 80 -16.41 2.92 -3.25
C ARG A 80 -16.27 1.99 -4.46
N ASN A 81 -15.05 1.53 -4.76
CA ASN A 81 -14.76 0.64 -5.90
C ASN A 81 -14.10 -0.69 -5.49
N LEU A 82 -14.01 -0.97 -4.18
CA LEU A 82 -13.32 -2.14 -3.60
C LEU A 82 -13.68 -3.45 -4.30
N ARG A 83 -14.96 -3.72 -4.55
CA ARG A 83 -15.39 -5.01 -5.11
C ARG A 83 -14.79 -5.28 -6.49
N THR A 84 -14.83 -4.28 -7.38
CA THR A 84 -14.29 -4.38 -8.74
C THR A 84 -12.77 -4.38 -8.73
N MET A 85 -12.15 -3.55 -7.89
CA MET A 85 -10.69 -3.53 -7.72
C MET A 85 -10.15 -4.86 -7.22
N VAL A 86 -10.74 -5.40 -6.14
CA VAL A 86 -10.35 -6.68 -5.56
C VAL A 86 -10.53 -7.81 -6.56
N SER A 87 -11.64 -7.84 -7.31
CA SER A 87 -11.84 -8.90 -8.30
C SER A 87 -10.85 -8.83 -9.45
N LEU A 88 -10.58 -7.65 -10.02
CA LEU A 88 -9.62 -7.54 -11.13
C LEU A 88 -8.18 -7.82 -10.65
N SER A 89 -7.79 -7.19 -9.54
CA SER A 89 -6.48 -7.34 -8.92
C SER A 89 -6.20 -8.81 -8.56
N ALA A 90 -7.13 -9.45 -7.85
CA ALA A 90 -6.92 -10.83 -7.41
C ALA A 90 -6.92 -11.82 -8.58
N VAL A 91 -7.80 -11.63 -9.58
CA VAL A 91 -7.85 -12.50 -10.76
C VAL A 91 -6.57 -12.36 -11.57
N LEU A 92 -6.08 -11.14 -11.80
CA LEU A 92 -4.84 -10.91 -12.54
C LEU A 92 -3.64 -11.55 -11.83
N VAL A 93 -3.46 -11.28 -10.53
CA VAL A 93 -2.35 -11.85 -9.76
C VAL A 93 -2.41 -13.38 -9.73
N LEU A 94 -3.60 -13.95 -9.52
CA LEU A 94 -3.81 -15.40 -9.52
C LEU A 94 -3.49 -16.03 -10.88
N LEU A 95 -3.98 -15.44 -11.97
CA LEU A 95 -3.70 -15.92 -13.32
C LEU A 95 -2.20 -15.87 -13.63
N THR A 96 -1.55 -14.75 -13.31
CA THR A 96 -0.12 -14.58 -13.56
C THR A 96 0.70 -15.58 -12.76
N ALA A 97 0.38 -15.78 -11.47
CA ALA A 97 1.03 -16.76 -10.63
C ALA A 97 0.82 -18.20 -11.13
N LEU A 98 -0.38 -18.54 -11.60
CA LEU A 98 -0.69 -19.85 -12.13
C LEU A 98 0.02 -20.12 -13.47
N LEU A 99 0.04 -19.15 -14.38
CA LEU A 99 0.71 -19.27 -15.67
C LEU A 99 2.22 -19.44 -15.50
N ILE A 100 2.84 -18.59 -14.67
CA ILE A 100 4.27 -18.71 -14.35
C ILE A 100 4.53 -20.03 -13.64
N GLY A 101 3.70 -20.42 -12.67
CA GLY A 101 3.92 -21.65 -11.92
C GLY A 101 3.77 -22.91 -12.76
N LEU A 102 2.80 -22.94 -13.66
CA LEU A 102 2.64 -24.03 -14.61
C LEU A 102 3.85 -24.09 -15.56
N GLY A 103 4.29 -22.96 -16.10
CA GLY A 103 5.51 -22.89 -16.91
C GLY A 103 6.73 -23.37 -16.14
N PHE A 104 6.95 -22.85 -14.93
CA PHE A 104 8.09 -23.19 -14.09
C PHE A 104 8.13 -24.69 -13.78
N SER A 105 7.01 -25.29 -13.39
CA SER A 105 6.92 -26.74 -13.13
C SER A 105 7.18 -27.61 -14.37
N ARG A 106 6.99 -27.07 -15.57
CA ARG A 106 7.22 -27.79 -16.84
C ARG A 106 8.62 -27.60 -17.40
N PHE A 107 9.20 -26.41 -17.25
CA PHE A 107 10.52 -26.09 -17.79
C PHE A 107 11.65 -26.37 -16.81
N VAL A 108 11.39 -26.38 -15.50
CA VAL A 108 12.38 -26.68 -14.47
C VAL A 108 12.16 -28.10 -13.95
N THR A 109 13.03 -29.01 -14.36
CA THR A 109 13.01 -30.40 -13.89
C THR A 109 13.20 -30.47 -12.38
N GLY A 110 12.29 -31.13 -11.67
CA GLY A 110 12.31 -31.29 -10.21
C GLY A 110 11.57 -30.20 -9.44
N ALA A 111 11.09 -29.13 -10.09
CA ALA A 111 10.28 -28.12 -9.42
C ALA A 111 8.83 -28.58 -9.25
N THR A 112 8.29 -28.47 -8.03
CA THR A 112 6.87 -28.72 -7.79
C THR A 112 6.03 -27.55 -8.31
N LEU A 113 4.76 -27.82 -8.61
CA LEU A 113 3.80 -26.77 -8.97
C LEU A 113 3.69 -25.71 -7.86
N ALA A 114 3.78 -26.11 -6.60
CA ALA A 114 3.76 -25.19 -5.46
C ALA A 114 4.94 -24.21 -5.49
N VAL A 115 6.16 -24.70 -5.74
CA VAL A 115 7.35 -23.83 -5.90
C VAL A 115 7.18 -22.91 -7.11
N GLY A 116 6.67 -23.43 -8.23
CA GLY A 116 6.40 -22.60 -9.40
C GLY A 116 5.39 -21.49 -9.11
N ILE A 117 4.28 -21.80 -8.42
CA ILE A 117 3.26 -20.81 -8.05
C ILE A 117 3.84 -19.79 -7.06
N ALA A 118 4.74 -20.19 -6.15
CA ALA A 118 5.43 -19.27 -5.24
C ALA A 118 6.28 -18.26 -6.01
N VAL A 119 7.07 -18.72 -6.99
CA VAL A 119 7.84 -17.85 -7.90
C VAL A 119 6.90 -16.93 -8.68
N GLY A 120 5.82 -17.49 -9.23
CA GLY A 120 4.82 -16.71 -9.96
C GLY A 120 4.18 -15.63 -9.09
N ALA A 121 3.83 -15.94 -7.84
CA ALA A 121 3.24 -14.99 -6.90
C ALA A 121 4.21 -13.87 -6.50
N ALA A 122 5.52 -14.15 -6.42
CA ALA A 122 6.53 -13.14 -6.14
C ALA A 122 6.71 -12.15 -7.30
N VAL A 123 6.45 -12.57 -8.54
CA VAL A 123 6.61 -11.76 -9.76
C VAL A 123 5.30 -11.09 -10.22
N ALA A 124 4.15 -11.70 -9.90
CA ALA A 124 2.83 -11.28 -10.36
C ALA A 124 2.37 -9.85 -9.99
N PRO A 125 2.57 -9.34 -8.75
CA PRO A 125 2.06 -8.02 -8.39
C PRO A 125 2.77 -6.92 -9.18
N PRO A 126 2.04 -6.08 -9.95
CA PRO A 126 2.63 -4.94 -10.64
C PRO A 126 3.03 -3.86 -9.62
N ASP A 127 4.22 -3.25 -9.79
CA ASP A 127 4.75 -2.25 -8.87
C ASP A 127 4.02 -0.89 -9.01
N PRO A 128 3.15 -0.51 -8.05
CA PRO A 128 2.48 0.78 -8.08
C PRO A 128 3.47 1.93 -7.91
N VAL A 129 4.61 1.73 -7.24
CA VAL A 129 5.60 2.79 -6.97
C VAL A 129 6.25 3.25 -8.27
N ALA A 130 6.65 2.30 -9.12
CA ALA A 130 7.17 2.61 -10.45
C ALA A 130 6.13 3.34 -11.32
N ALA A 131 4.87 2.88 -11.33
CA ALA A 131 3.80 3.55 -12.07
C ALA A 131 3.53 4.98 -11.55
N LEU A 132 3.52 5.16 -10.23
CA LEU A 132 3.34 6.46 -9.57
C LEU A 132 4.47 7.44 -9.89
N ALA A 133 5.71 6.96 -10.03
CA ALA A 133 6.86 7.80 -10.41
C ALA A 133 6.70 8.43 -11.80
N VAL A 134 6.01 7.75 -12.73
CA VAL A 134 5.68 8.27 -14.06
C VAL A 134 4.45 9.17 -14.00
N VAL A 135 3.39 8.69 -13.35
CA VAL A 135 2.08 9.37 -13.22
C VAL A 135 2.20 10.74 -12.56
N ARG A 136 3.07 10.90 -11.55
CA ARG A 136 3.30 12.19 -10.88
C ARG A 136 3.96 13.23 -11.81
N LYS A 137 4.74 12.81 -12.81
CA LYS A 137 5.34 13.72 -13.81
C LYS A 137 4.32 14.23 -14.84
N VAL A 138 3.28 13.43 -15.11
CA VAL A 138 2.22 13.73 -16.10
C VAL A 138 1.10 14.61 -15.50
N GLY A 139 1.05 14.78 -14.18
CA GLY A 139 0.08 15.67 -13.52
C GLY A 139 -1.35 15.10 -13.45
N LEU A 140 -1.48 13.78 -13.32
CA LEU A 140 -2.80 13.12 -13.24
C LEU A 140 -3.59 13.55 -11.98
N PRO A 141 -4.94 13.59 -12.05
CA PRO A 141 -5.79 13.93 -10.91
C PRO A 141 -5.51 13.08 -9.66
N PRO A 142 -5.56 13.64 -8.44
CA PRO A 142 -5.31 12.92 -7.19
C PRO A 142 -6.15 11.64 -7.00
N ARG A 143 -7.34 11.62 -7.59
CA ARG A 143 -8.25 10.46 -7.57
C ARG A 143 -7.67 9.25 -8.31
N ILE A 144 -6.97 9.46 -9.43
CA ILE A 144 -6.33 8.38 -10.20
C ILE A 144 -5.09 7.87 -9.46
N ILE A 145 -4.31 8.77 -8.85
CA ILE A 145 -3.16 8.42 -8.01
C ILE A 145 -3.60 7.50 -6.86
N THR A 146 -4.67 7.86 -6.16
CA THR A 146 -5.26 7.03 -5.09
C THR A 146 -5.72 5.67 -5.62
N LEU A 147 -6.32 5.64 -6.82
CA LEU A 147 -6.83 4.42 -7.44
C LEU A 147 -5.69 3.42 -7.69
N ILE A 148 -4.59 3.90 -8.28
CA ILE A 148 -3.38 3.12 -8.59
C ILE A 148 -2.71 2.60 -7.30
N GLN A 149 -2.61 3.45 -6.26
CA GLN A 149 -2.12 3.01 -4.95
C GLN A 149 -3.00 1.91 -4.35
N GLY A 150 -4.32 2.08 -4.40
CA GLY A 150 -5.27 1.09 -3.89
C GLY A 150 -5.19 -0.25 -4.64
N GLU A 151 -5.02 -0.21 -5.96
CA GLU A 151 -4.81 -1.41 -6.79
C GLU A 151 -3.53 -2.14 -6.41
N GLY A 152 -2.42 -1.41 -6.27
CA GLY A 152 -1.13 -1.98 -5.88
C GLY A 152 -1.16 -2.64 -4.50
N LEU A 153 -1.81 -2.02 -3.51
CA LEU A 153 -1.96 -2.61 -2.17
C LEU A 153 -2.76 -3.92 -2.19
N LEU A 154 -3.80 -4.01 -3.03
CA LEU A 154 -4.59 -5.23 -3.20
C LEU A 154 -3.80 -6.33 -3.93
N ASN A 155 -3.00 -5.95 -4.92
CA ASN A 155 -2.11 -6.86 -5.63
C ASN A 155 -1.08 -7.45 -4.66
N ASP A 156 -0.42 -6.63 -3.84
CA ASP A 156 0.56 -7.05 -2.83
C ASP A 156 -0.05 -8.03 -1.81
N ALA A 157 -1.24 -7.72 -1.28
CA ALA A 157 -1.92 -8.59 -0.32
C ALA A 157 -2.30 -9.94 -0.94
N THR A 158 -2.77 -9.94 -2.18
CA THR A 158 -3.14 -11.17 -2.89
C THR A 158 -1.91 -12.00 -3.21
N ALA A 159 -0.85 -11.38 -3.70
CA ALA A 159 0.42 -12.02 -3.99
C ALA A 159 1.03 -12.67 -2.75
N LEU A 160 1.08 -11.96 -1.62
CA LEU A 160 1.59 -12.50 -0.36
C LEU A 160 0.74 -13.67 0.16
N THR A 161 -0.58 -13.62 -0.04
CA THR A 161 -1.48 -14.71 0.34
C THR A 161 -1.21 -15.96 -0.51
N ILE A 162 -1.11 -15.80 -1.83
CA ILE A 162 -0.79 -16.92 -2.73
C ILE A 162 0.60 -17.48 -2.42
N LEU A 163 1.59 -16.61 -2.22
CA LEU A 163 2.96 -17.00 -1.84
C LEU A 163 2.96 -17.82 -0.54
N SER A 164 2.26 -17.35 0.49
CA SER A 164 2.16 -18.06 1.78
C SER A 164 1.52 -19.44 1.64
N VAL A 165 0.44 -19.56 0.85
CA VAL A 165 -0.23 -20.84 0.59
C VAL A 165 0.67 -21.77 -0.24
N ALA A 166 1.35 -21.24 -1.25
CA ALA A 166 2.29 -21.99 -2.08
C ALA A 166 3.50 -22.49 -1.28
N ALA A 167 4.04 -21.65 -0.39
CA ALA A 167 5.13 -22.04 0.50
C ALA A 167 4.72 -23.14 1.48
N ALA A 168 3.56 -22.99 2.14
CA ALA A 168 3.04 -24.01 3.06
C ALA A 168 2.77 -25.35 2.34
N THR A 169 2.19 -25.30 1.14
CA THR A 169 1.96 -26.52 0.34
C THR A 169 3.25 -27.16 -0.15
N ALA A 170 4.31 -26.37 -0.40
CA ALA A 170 5.62 -26.88 -0.79
C ALA A 170 6.34 -27.58 0.39
N THR A 171 6.15 -27.12 1.63
CA THR A 171 6.71 -27.76 2.84
C THR A 171 5.86 -28.93 3.37
N GLY A 172 4.66 -29.12 2.83
CA GLY A 172 3.71 -30.15 3.28
C GLY A 172 2.81 -29.72 4.45
N ASP A 173 2.87 -28.44 4.85
CA ASP A 173 2.01 -27.87 5.88
C ASP A 173 0.57 -27.68 5.37
N ARG A 174 -0.41 -28.13 6.17
CA ARG A 174 -1.82 -27.98 5.84
C ARG A 174 -2.30 -26.59 6.25
N PHE A 175 -2.72 -25.79 5.27
CA PHE A 175 -3.36 -24.50 5.51
C PHE A 175 -4.65 -24.68 6.31
N SER A 176 -4.74 -24.05 7.49
CA SER A 176 -5.99 -23.93 8.25
C SER A 176 -6.65 -22.60 7.90
N ALA A 177 -7.86 -22.67 7.34
CA ALA A 177 -8.64 -21.48 6.98
C ALA A 177 -8.88 -20.58 8.21
N PRO A 178 -9.01 -19.25 8.03
CA PRO A 178 -9.23 -18.32 9.15
C PRO A 178 -10.47 -18.76 9.93
N VAL A 179 -10.27 -19.06 11.22
CA VAL A 179 -11.34 -19.48 12.13
C VAL A 179 -12.40 -18.38 12.12
N ARG A 180 -13.59 -18.68 11.59
CA ARG A 180 -14.74 -17.78 11.62
C ARG A 180 -14.98 -17.39 13.09
N PRO A 181 -14.92 -16.09 13.45
CA PRO A 181 -15.17 -15.70 14.83
C PRO A 181 -16.54 -16.20 15.24
N ARG A 182 -16.59 -17.03 16.28
CA ARG A 182 -17.84 -17.57 16.83
C ARG A 182 -18.76 -16.40 17.12
N SER A 183 -19.95 -16.43 16.53
CA SER A 183 -21.00 -15.46 16.83
C SER A 183 -21.22 -15.44 18.34
N VAL A 184 -20.90 -14.31 18.97
CA VAL A 184 -21.24 -14.05 20.37
C VAL A 184 -22.75 -14.25 20.51
N PRO A 185 -23.23 -15.19 21.34
CA PRO A 185 -24.66 -15.41 21.48
C PRO A 185 -25.28 -14.10 21.99
N ALA A 186 -26.21 -13.55 21.20
CA ALA A 186 -26.96 -12.36 21.55
C ALA A 186 -27.57 -12.57 22.94
N ARG A 187 -27.06 -11.85 23.94
CA ARG A 187 -27.54 -11.91 25.32
C ARG A 187 -28.99 -11.47 25.28
N ARG A 188 -29.91 -12.43 25.28
CA ARG A 188 -31.36 -12.23 25.24
C ARG A 188 -31.72 -11.41 26.47
N ARG A 189 -31.87 -10.10 26.29
CA ARG A 189 -32.29 -9.16 27.34
C ARG A 189 -33.68 -9.62 27.77
N ARG A 190 -33.76 -10.34 28.89
CA ARG A 190 -35.02 -10.68 29.55
C ARG A 190 -35.72 -9.37 29.89
N ARG A 191 -36.77 -9.06 29.14
CA ARG A 191 -37.78 -8.05 29.50
C ARG A 191 -38.51 -8.61 30.73
N SER A 192 -38.04 -8.25 31.91
CA SER A 192 -38.82 -8.37 33.14
C SER A 192 -39.71 -7.14 33.21
N GLY A 193 -41.00 -7.35 33.03
CA GLY A 193 -42.02 -6.34 33.27
C GLY A 193 -42.10 -6.07 34.77
N ARG A 194 -41.99 -4.81 35.16
CA ARG A 194 -42.55 -4.30 36.41
C ARG A 194 -42.97 -2.87 36.18
N GLY A 195 -44.29 -2.66 36.24
CA GLY A 195 -44.91 -1.38 35.98
C GLY A 195 -44.42 -0.29 36.92
N ARG A 196 -44.35 0.93 36.39
CA ARG A 196 -44.53 2.15 37.16
C ARG A 196 -44.88 3.29 36.21
N THR A 197 -46.08 3.81 36.44
CA THR A 197 -46.62 5.10 36.03
C THR A 197 -45.59 6.22 36.18
N GLY A 198 -45.56 7.16 35.22
CA GLY A 198 -44.79 8.39 35.42
C GLY A 198 -44.41 9.15 34.16
N ARG A 199 -45.24 10.14 33.81
CA ARG A 199 -44.88 11.42 33.15
C ARG A 199 -44.15 11.36 31.80
N PHE A 200 -44.90 11.73 30.77
CA PHE A 200 -44.43 12.44 29.57
C PHE A 200 -43.41 13.55 29.97
N ARG A 201 -42.13 13.35 29.67
CA ARG A 201 -41.15 14.45 29.61
C ARG A 201 -41.08 14.93 28.17
N ARG A 202 -41.61 16.13 27.93
CA ARG A 202 -41.38 16.90 26.70
C ARG A 202 -39.87 17.14 26.53
N PRO A 203 -39.34 17.18 25.29
CA PRO A 203 -37.97 17.62 25.06
C PRO A 203 -37.80 19.10 25.48
N PRO A 204 -36.63 19.51 25.97
CA PRO A 204 -36.40 20.87 26.41
C PRO A 204 -36.48 21.84 25.22
N VAL A 205 -37.29 22.88 25.38
CA VAL A 205 -37.37 24.03 24.47
C VAL A 205 -36.07 24.81 24.60
N VAL A 206 -35.30 24.90 23.51
CA VAL A 206 -34.08 25.71 23.46
C VAL A 206 -34.48 27.19 23.50
N PRO A 207 -34.01 28.01 24.46
CA PRO A 207 -34.34 29.43 24.53
C PRO A 207 -33.78 30.20 23.34
N ALA A 208 -34.58 31.11 22.79
CA ALA A 208 -34.30 31.92 21.59
C ALA A 208 -33.22 33.00 21.77
N ALA A 209 -32.29 32.85 22.73
CA ALA A 209 -31.28 33.86 23.06
C ALA A 209 -29.89 33.62 22.41
N GLN A 210 -29.67 32.49 21.71
CA GLN A 210 -28.38 32.18 21.06
C GLN A 210 -28.35 32.39 19.54
N ARG A 211 -29.38 33.02 18.96
CA ARG A 211 -29.43 33.34 17.51
C ARG A 211 -28.78 34.68 17.12
N ARG A 212 -27.94 35.27 17.97
CA ARG A 212 -27.36 36.61 17.74
C ARG A 212 -25.82 36.68 17.76
N PHE A 213 -25.10 35.58 17.46
CA PHE A 213 -23.63 35.63 17.43
C PHE A 213 -22.92 35.03 16.20
N THR A 214 -23.62 34.77 15.10
CA THR A 214 -22.98 34.34 13.84
C THR A 214 -23.55 35.08 12.62
N ALA A 215 -23.80 36.39 12.76
CA ALA A 215 -24.14 37.29 11.66
C ALA A 215 -23.16 38.49 11.55
N GLY A 216 -22.09 38.51 12.36
CA GLY A 216 -21.20 39.67 12.54
C GLY A 216 -19.81 39.59 11.91
N GLU A 217 -19.40 38.50 11.25
CA GLU A 217 -18.02 38.35 10.74
C GLU A 217 -17.93 38.07 9.23
N ARG A 218 -18.97 38.42 8.45
CA ARG A 218 -18.91 38.46 6.97
C ARG A 218 -18.59 39.85 6.43
N ARG A 219 -17.76 40.63 7.13
CA ARG A 219 -17.43 42.00 6.74
C ARG A 219 -15.98 42.44 6.98
N VAL A 220 -14.98 41.56 6.93
CA VAL A 220 -13.57 41.99 6.80
C VAL A 220 -12.78 40.98 5.98
N ALA A 221 -12.77 41.13 4.66
CA ALA A 221 -11.68 40.76 3.74
C ALA A 221 -12.15 41.00 2.29
N GLY A 222 -12.64 42.21 2.00
CA GLY A 222 -12.73 42.69 0.63
C GLY A 222 -11.35 43.13 0.17
N HIS A 223 -10.59 42.23 -0.45
CA HIS A 223 -9.43 42.62 -1.25
C HIS A 223 -9.81 42.69 -2.72
N THR A 224 -10.04 43.92 -3.14
CA THR A 224 -10.28 44.38 -4.50
C THR A 224 -9.04 44.11 -5.36
N VAL A 225 -9.01 43.00 -6.11
CA VAL A 225 -8.02 42.81 -7.18
C VAL A 225 -8.49 43.59 -8.40
N ARG A 226 -7.90 44.78 -8.54
CA ARG A 226 -8.07 45.70 -9.67
C ARG A 226 -7.49 45.03 -10.92
N ARG A 227 -8.35 44.69 -11.87
CA ARG A 227 -7.96 44.30 -13.24
C ARG A 227 -7.30 45.51 -13.92
N LEU A 228 -6.06 45.36 -14.38
CA LEU A 228 -5.48 46.24 -15.39
C LEU A 228 -5.71 45.63 -16.78
N PRO A 229 -6.11 46.43 -17.79
CA PRO A 229 -6.25 45.97 -19.15
C PRO A 229 -4.91 45.95 -19.90
N LEU A 230 -4.85 45.01 -20.85
CA LEU A 230 -3.82 44.77 -21.85
C LEU A 230 -3.43 46.03 -22.64
N ARG A 231 -2.14 46.16 -22.92
CA ARG A 231 -1.59 46.71 -24.15
C ARG A 231 -0.38 45.89 -24.56
#